data_AF-A0A821CAY2-F1
#
_entry.id   AF-A0A821CAY2-F1
#
_cell.length_a   1.000
_cell.length_b   1.000
_cell.length_c   1.000
_cell.angle_alpha   90.00
_cell.angle_beta   90.00
_cell.angle_gamma   90.00
#
_symmetry.space_group_name_H-M   'P 1'
#
loop_
_entity.id
_entity.type
_entity.pdbx_description
1 polymer ?
#
loop_
_entity_poly.entity_id
_entity_poly.type
_entity_poly.pdbx_seq_one_letter_code
_entity_poly.pdbx_strand_id
1 'polypeptide(L)'
;LALSLISQKEMPYFEIVRGELENEYGEDMFHLYRFKSEQVDGFRYRVLDALRAITRVSIREARLKEIKSEIFNSKKLKTYFNDNKKELQLLRHDSALHIVKVKEHLKHVPDYLIPNSLKKTSSTNSEQPISTNNKRKSDTINKNVKRMKHNNPLSNSLNAVTVLKKEIARKKT
;
A
#
# COMPACT_ATOMS: atom_id res chain seq x y z
N LEU A 1 8.05 -23.61 -25.37
CA LEU A 1 7.94 -22.20 -25.77
C LEU A 1 9.22 -21.50 -25.37
N ALA A 2 9.82 -20.77 -26.28
CA ALA A 2 11.03 -20.02 -26.04
C ALA A 2 10.71 -18.53 -26.15
N LEU A 3 11.28 -17.72 -25.27
CA LEU A 3 11.00 -16.28 -25.19
C LEU A 3 12.25 -15.51 -25.63
N SER A 4 12.13 -14.66 -26.65
CA SER A 4 13.11 -13.60 -26.91
C SER A 4 12.67 -12.32 -26.20
N LEU A 5 13.62 -11.63 -25.57
CA LEU A 5 13.36 -10.35 -24.87
C LEU A 5 13.60 -9.14 -25.77
N ILE A 6 13.85 -9.36 -27.06
CA ILE A 6 14.23 -8.32 -28.02
C ILE A 6 12.96 -7.83 -28.72
N SER A 7 12.73 -6.52 -28.70
CA SER A 7 11.64 -5.89 -29.43
C SER A 7 11.93 -5.88 -30.93
N GLN A 8 10.89 -5.90 -31.78
CA GLN A 8 11.06 -5.82 -33.25
C GLN A 8 11.87 -4.58 -33.67
N LYS A 9 11.74 -3.46 -32.94
CA LYS A 9 12.48 -2.23 -33.20
C LYS A 9 13.97 -2.31 -32.85
N GLU A 10 14.33 -3.25 -31.98
CA GLU A 10 15.68 -3.41 -31.42
C GLU A 10 16.50 -4.46 -32.18
N MET A 11 15.87 -5.22 -33.08
CA MET A 11 16.52 -6.21 -33.94
C MET A 11 17.77 -5.71 -34.68
N PRO A 12 17.81 -4.51 -35.30
CA PRO A 12 19.03 -4.08 -36.00
C PRO A 12 20.21 -3.88 -35.06
N TYR A 13 19.97 -3.40 -33.83
CA TYR A 13 21.02 -3.26 -32.84
C TYR A 13 21.48 -4.62 -32.30
N PHE A 14 20.55 -5.56 -32.15
CA PHE A 14 20.85 -6.92 -31.72
C PHE A 14 21.75 -7.65 -32.72
N GLU A 15 21.50 -7.49 -34.02
CA GLU A 15 22.33 -8.11 -35.08
C GLU A 15 23.77 -7.58 -35.06
N ILE A 16 23.96 -6.27 -34.86
CA ILE A 16 25.29 -5.67 -34.72
C ILE A 16 26.03 -6.26 -33.52
N VAL A 17 25.40 -6.24 -32.34
CA VAL A 17 26.01 -6.76 -31.10
C VAL A 17 26.29 -8.26 -31.21
N ARG A 18 25.38 -9.03 -31.81
CA ARG A 18 25.59 -10.46 -32.08
C ARG A 18 26.79 -10.70 -32.98
N GLY A 19 26.91 -9.96 -34.09
CA GLY A 19 28.04 -10.10 -35.00
C GLY A 19 29.38 -9.75 -34.34
N GLU A 20 29.43 -8.69 -33.53
CA GLU A 20 30.64 -8.33 -32.78
C GLU A 20 31.06 -9.43 -31.79
N LEU A 21 30.11 -9.99 -31.04
CA LEU A 21 30.38 -11.04 -30.07
C LEU A 21 30.75 -12.39 -30.70
N GLU A 22 30.11 -12.75 -31.82
CA GLU A 22 30.49 -13.96 -32.59
C GLU A 22 31.92 -13.85 -33.14
N ASN A 23 32.34 -12.67 -33.58
CA ASN A 23 33.71 -12.44 -34.05
C ASN A 23 34.75 -12.51 -32.92
N GLU A 24 34.40 -12.08 -31.70
CA GLU A 24 35.32 -12.06 -30.56
C GLU A 24 35.48 -13.45 -29.91
N TYR A 25 34.39 -14.21 -29.76
CA TYR A 25 34.39 -15.49 -29.04
C TYR A 25 34.29 -16.72 -29.95
N GLY A 26 34.01 -16.55 -31.24
CA GLY A 26 33.91 -17.63 -32.23
C GLY A 26 32.64 -18.49 -32.14
N GLU A 27 31.72 -18.19 -31.21
CA GLU A 27 30.45 -18.90 -31.04
C GLU A 27 29.29 -17.93 -30.72
N ASP A 28 28.06 -18.31 -31.06
CA ASP A 28 26.85 -17.55 -30.70
C ASP A 28 26.57 -17.67 -29.19
N MET A 29 26.93 -16.63 -28.45
CA MET A 29 26.66 -16.50 -27.02
C MET A 29 25.17 -16.37 -26.69
N PHE A 30 24.32 -15.99 -27.67
CA PHE A 30 22.90 -15.74 -27.40
C PHE A 30 22.11 -17.05 -27.41
N HIS A 31 22.00 -17.66 -26.25
CA HIS A 31 21.12 -18.80 -26.06
C HIS A 31 19.70 -18.36 -25.80
N LEU A 32 18.79 -19.03 -26.49
CA LEU A 32 17.37 -18.80 -26.34
C LEU A 32 16.92 -19.18 -24.93
N TYR A 33 16.32 -18.23 -24.22
CA TYR A 33 15.89 -18.46 -22.86
C TYR A 33 14.76 -19.50 -22.80
N ARG A 34 15.10 -20.69 -22.30
CA ARG A 34 14.15 -21.78 -22.09
C ARG A 34 13.46 -21.62 -20.73
N PHE A 35 12.28 -21.02 -20.77
CA PHE A 35 11.45 -20.83 -19.58
C PHE A 35 10.97 -22.18 -19.03
N LYS A 36 11.38 -22.51 -17.80
CA LYS A 36 10.92 -23.69 -17.06
C LYS A 36 9.68 -23.31 -16.25
N SER A 37 8.49 -23.64 -16.76
CA SER A 37 7.21 -23.32 -16.11
C SER A 37 7.10 -23.90 -14.69
N GLU A 38 7.68 -25.08 -14.47
CA GLU A 38 7.73 -25.77 -13.19
C GLU A 38 8.30 -24.89 -12.05
N GLN A 39 9.26 -24.02 -12.37
CA GLN A 39 9.89 -23.14 -11.39
C GLN A 39 8.95 -22.00 -10.94
N VAL A 40 7.94 -21.67 -11.75
CA VAL A 40 7.00 -20.58 -11.51
C VAL A 40 5.67 -21.09 -10.94
N ASP A 41 5.35 -22.37 -11.12
CA ASP A 41 4.12 -22.98 -10.60
C ASP A 41 3.96 -22.85 -9.09
N GLY A 42 5.06 -22.85 -8.32
CA GLY A 42 5.03 -22.58 -6.88
C GLY A 42 4.43 -21.20 -6.55
N PHE A 43 4.68 -20.18 -7.36
CA PHE A 43 4.14 -18.83 -7.14
C PHE A 43 2.67 -18.68 -7.52
N ARG A 44 2.10 -19.67 -8.23
CA ARG A 44 0.73 -19.60 -8.74
C ARG A 44 -0.28 -19.26 -7.66
N TYR A 45 -0.22 -19.92 -6.50
CA TYR A 45 -1.17 -19.65 -5.42
C TYR A 45 -0.97 -18.23 -4.85
N ARG A 46 0.28 -17.72 -4.79
CA ARG A 46 0.60 -16.38 -4.27
C ARG A 46 0.04 -15.30 -5.19
N VAL A 47 0.18 -15.49 -6.50
CA VAL A 47 -0.41 -14.62 -7.51
C VAL A 47 -1.94 -14.66 -7.42
N LEU A 48 -2.54 -15.84 -7.27
CA LEU A 48 -3.99 -15.97 -7.09
C LEU A 48 -4.49 -15.25 -5.84
N ASP A 49 -3.74 -15.31 -4.73
CA ASP A 49 -4.11 -14.61 -3.48
C ASP A 49 -4.00 -13.10 -3.57
N ALA A 50 -3.06 -12.59 -4.38
CA ALA A 50 -2.95 -11.19 -4.73
C ALA A 50 -4.10 -10.76 -5.66
N LEU A 51 -4.40 -11.53 -6.70
CA LEU A 51 -5.50 -11.27 -7.63
C LEU A 51 -6.86 -11.24 -6.90
N ARG A 52 -7.09 -12.17 -5.96
CA ARG A 52 -8.30 -12.17 -5.12
C ARG A 52 -8.44 -10.94 -4.23
N ALA A 53 -7.33 -10.32 -3.84
CA ALA A 53 -7.36 -9.09 -3.07
C ALA A 53 -7.72 -7.87 -3.94
N ILE A 54 -7.53 -7.96 -5.26
CA ILE A 54 -7.82 -6.90 -6.21
C ILE A 54 -9.29 -6.98 -6.60
N THR A 55 -10.08 -6.01 -6.14
CA THR A 55 -11.49 -5.83 -6.47
C THR A 55 -11.71 -4.61 -7.36
N ARG A 56 -12.84 -4.54 -8.08
CA ARG A 56 -13.20 -3.34 -8.87
C ARG A 56 -13.20 -2.06 -8.04
N VAL A 57 -13.62 -2.16 -6.78
CA VAL A 57 -13.59 -1.04 -5.83
C VAL A 57 -12.15 -0.61 -5.56
N SER A 58 -11.25 -1.56 -5.26
CA SER A 58 -9.83 -1.26 -5.02
C SER A 58 -9.13 -0.62 -6.23
N ILE A 59 -9.51 -1.02 -7.46
CA ILE A 59 -8.98 -0.42 -8.69
C ILE A 59 -9.45 1.03 -8.82
N ARG A 60 -10.74 1.28 -8.60
CA ARG A 60 -11.31 2.63 -8.66
C ARG A 60 -10.64 3.55 -7.62
N GLU A 61 -10.47 3.07 -6.40
CA GLU A 61 -9.85 3.83 -5.31
C GLU A 61 -8.36 4.08 -5.54
N ALA A 62 -7.63 3.08 -6.04
CA ALA A 62 -6.25 3.24 -6.45
C ALA A 62 -6.11 4.31 -7.54
N ARG A 63 -7.00 4.29 -8.55
CA ARG A 63 -7.00 5.29 -9.62
C ARG A 63 -7.32 6.70 -9.11
N LEU A 64 -8.29 6.83 -8.20
CA LEU A 64 -8.60 8.11 -7.56
C LEU A 64 -7.41 8.64 -6.74
N LYS A 65 -6.71 7.76 -6.01
CA LYS A 65 -5.49 8.11 -5.27
C LYS A 65 -4.37 8.59 -6.20
N GLU A 66 -4.17 7.89 -7.31
CA GLU A 66 -3.18 8.24 -8.34
C GLU A 66 -3.46 9.63 -8.91
N ILE A 67 -4.68 9.88 -9.39
CA ILE A 67 -5.10 11.18 -9.94
C ILE A 67 -4.93 12.29 -8.90
N LYS A 68 -5.32 12.05 -7.64
CA LYS A 68 -5.14 13.03 -6.56
C LYS A 68 -3.65 13.37 -6.35
N SER A 69 -2.79 12.37 -6.35
CA SER A 69 -1.34 12.60 -6.26
C SER A 69 -0.79 13.36 -7.46
N GLU A 70 -1.29 13.07 -8.66
CA GLU A 70 -0.89 13.74 -9.89
C GLU A 70 -1.31 15.21 -9.88
N ILE A 71 -2.52 15.52 -9.43
CA ILE A 71 -3.04 16.88 -9.25
C ILE A 71 -2.14 17.71 -8.32
N PHE A 72 -1.70 17.15 -7.19
CA PHE A 72 -0.79 17.84 -6.27
C PHE A 72 0.64 17.99 -6.83
N ASN A 73 1.10 17.03 -7.63
CA ASN A 73 2.45 17.04 -8.18
C ASN A 73 2.57 17.85 -9.49
N SER A 74 1.45 18.13 -10.17
CA SER A 74 1.42 18.85 -11.44
C SER A 74 1.91 20.29 -11.32
N LYS A 75 2.90 20.66 -12.15
CA LYS A 75 3.45 22.03 -12.19
C LYS A 75 2.42 23.07 -12.64
N LYS A 76 1.58 22.72 -13.62
CA LYS A 76 0.57 23.63 -14.18
C LYS A 76 -0.49 24.01 -13.13
N LEU A 77 -0.88 23.03 -12.32
CA LEU A 77 -1.94 23.20 -11.33
C LEU A 77 -1.45 23.90 -10.06
N LYS A 78 -0.15 23.78 -9.72
CA LYS A 78 0.45 24.50 -8.59
C LYS A 78 0.26 26.01 -8.68
N THR A 79 0.50 26.61 -9.86
CA THR A 79 0.27 28.05 -10.07
C THR A 79 -1.19 28.41 -9.84
N TYR A 80 -2.11 27.65 -10.43
CA TYR A 80 -3.55 27.85 -10.26
C TYR A 80 -4.02 27.72 -8.80
N PHE A 81 -3.48 26.77 -8.03
CA PHE A 81 -3.83 26.60 -6.61
C PHE A 81 -3.24 27.67 -5.69
N ASN A 82 -2.16 28.34 -6.10
CA ASN A 82 -1.65 29.50 -5.35
C ASN A 82 -2.68 30.64 -5.38
N ASP A 83 -3.32 30.83 -6.52
CA ASP A 83 -4.38 31.82 -6.72
C ASP A 83 -5.71 31.36 -6.10
N ASN A 84 -6.01 30.05 -6.16
CA ASN A 84 -7.25 29.43 -5.67
C ASN A 84 -7.04 28.49 -4.48
N LYS A 85 -6.66 29.05 -3.32
CA LYS A 85 -6.38 28.28 -2.09
C LYS A 85 -7.58 27.47 -1.57
N LYS A 86 -8.81 27.92 -1.84
CA LYS A 86 -10.05 27.23 -1.41
C LYS A 86 -10.20 25.86 -2.09
N GLU A 87 -9.84 25.75 -3.36
CA GLU A 87 -9.95 24.49 -4.12
C GLU A 87 -8.90 23.47 -3.68
N LEU A 88 -7.69 23.96 -3.37
CA LEU A 88 -6.66 23.13 -2.75
C LEU A 88 -7.14 22.56 -1.40
N GLN A 89 -7.85 23.38 -0.62
CA GLN A 89 -8.39 22.97 0.67
C GLN A 89 -9.54 21.95 0.51
N LEU A 90 -10.42 22.14 -0.48
CA LEU A 90 -11.48 21.17 -0.82
C LEU A 90 -10.88 19.80 -1.15
N LEU A 91 -9.86 19.75 -2.01
CA LEU A 91 -9.21 18.51 -2.40
C LEU A 91 -8.50 17.80 -1.21
N ARG A 92 -8.04 18.55 -0.21
CA ARG A 92 -7.43 17.97 1.01
C ARG A 92 -8.47 17.35 1.95
N HIS A 93 -9.68 17.89 1.96
CA HIS A 93 -10.76 17.47 2.87
C HIS A 93 -11.67 16.37 2.33
N ASP A 94 -11.57 16.05 1.04
CA ASP A 94 -12.29 14.91 0.47
C ASP A 94 -12.01 13.62 1.24
N SER A 95 -13.11 12.87 1.46
CA SER A 95 -13.22 11.67 2.28
C SER A 95 -12.02 10.74 2.15
N ALA A 96 -11.62 10.17 3.29
CA ALA A 96 -10.59 9.15 3.33
C ALA A 96 -10.99 8.01 2.38
N LEU A 97 -10.25 7.89 1.26
CA LEU A 97 -10.38 6.75 0.35
C LEU A 97 -10.28 5.48 1.20
N HIS A 98 -11.16 4.50 0.98
CA HIS A 98 -11.03 3.24 1.69
C HIS A 98 -9.64 2.71 1.40
N ILE A 99 -8.84 2.55 2.45
CA ILE A 99 -7.49 2.04 2.29
C ILE A 99 -7.69 0.58 1.91
N VAL A 100 -7.43 0.26 0.65
CA VAL A 100 -7.33 -1.13 0.18
C VAL A 100 -6.41 -1.83 1.16
N LYS A 101 -6.95 -2.76 1.95
CA LYS A 101 -6.19 -3.48 2.98
C LYS A 101 -5.09 -4.27 2.29
N VAL A 102 -3.89 -3.68 2.26
CA VAL A 102 -2.71 -4.34 1.74
C VAL A 102 -2.43 -5.52 2.66
N LYS A 103 -2.41 -6.72 2.10
CA LYS A 103 -2.02 -7.91 2.83
C LYS A 103 -0.51 -7.86 3.07
N GLU A 104 -0.07 -7.43 4.25
CA GLU A 104 1.36 -7.29 4.58
C GLU A 104 2.17 -8.58 4.33
N HIS A 105 1.56 -9.74 4.58
CA HIS A 105 2.18 -11.04 4.36
C HIS A 105 2.49 -11.33 2.88
N LEU A 106 1.82 -10.67 1.92
CA LEU A 106 2.15 -10.81 0.50
C LEU A 106 3.50 -10.15 0.13
N LYS A 107 4.05 -9.25 0.95
CA LYS A 107 5.39 -8.65 0.73
C LYS A 107 6.50 -9.71 0.83
N HIS A 108 6.34 -10.67 1.73
CA HIS A 108 7.34 -11.71 1.97
C HIS A 108 7.07 -12.94 1.09
N VAL A 109 8.11 -13.55 0.52
CA VAL A 109 7.99 -14.81 -0.23
C VAL A 109 8.43 -15.94 0.70
N PRO A 110 7.59 -16.96 0.93
CA PRO A 110 7.97 -18.09 1.78
C PRO A 110 9.18 -18.86 1.23
N ASP A 111 10.06 -19.32 2.12
CA ASP A 111 11.32 -19.99 1.77
C ASP A 111 11.16 -21.24 0.90
N TYR A 112 10.02 -21.91 0.98
CA TYR A 112 9.72 -23.09 0.15
C TYR A 112 9.40 -22.76 -1.31
N LEU A 113 9.07 -21.50 -1.62
CA LEU A 113 8.85 -21.04 -2.99
C LEU A 113 10.13 -20.59 -3.69
N ILE A 114 11.20 -20.35 -2.94
CA ILE A 114 12.44 -19.84 -3.48
C ILE A 114 13.28 -21.04 -3.94
N PRO A 115 13.71 -21.10 -5.21
CA PRO A 115 14.62 -22.14 -5.67
C PRO A 115 15.93 -22.12 -4.86
N ASN A 116 16.52 -23.30 -4.61
CA ASN A 116 17.77 -23.40 -3.83
C ASN A 116 18.93 -22.58 -4.43
N SER A 117 18.93 -22.37 -5.75
CA SER A 117 19.89 -21.50 -6.44
C SER A 117 19.77 -20.02 -6.05
N LEU A 118 18.58 -19.57 -5.66
CA LEU A 118 18.26 -18.16 -5.35
C LEU A 118 18.21 -17.87 -3.85
N LYS A 119 18.12 -18.89 -3.00
CA LYS A 119 18.03 -18.73 -1.53
C LYS A 119 19.22 -17.96 -0.92
N LYS A 120 20.41 -18.06 -1.50
CA LYS A 120 21.63 -17.39 -1.00
C LYS A 120 21.63 -15.88 -1.24
N THR A 121 20.87 -15.40 -2.22
CA THR A 121 20.79 -13.96 -2.56
C THR A 121 19.56 -13.30 -1.95
N SER A 122 18.52 -14.06 -1.59
CA SER A 122 17.30 -13.54 -0.97
C SER A 122 17.44 -13.27 0.53
N SER A 123 18.34 -13.97 1.22
CA SER A 123 18.55 -13.85 2.68
C SER A 123 19.24 -12.55 3.12
N THR A 124 19.84 -11.79 2.19
CA THR A 124 20.48 -10.49 2.50
C THR A 124 19.49 -9.32 2.52
N ASN A 125 18.26 -9.52 2.01
CA ASN A 125 17.23 -8.48 1.91
C ASN A 125 16.04 -8.70 2.86
N SER A 126 16.10 -9.70 3.76
CA SER A 126 15.18 -9.75 4.90
C SER A 126 15.54 -8.60 5.84
N GLU A 127 15.00 -7.42 5.54
CA GLU A 127 14.95 -6.28 6.45
C GLU A 127 14.55 -6.80 7.83
N GLN A 128 15.52 -6.84 8.75
CA GLN A 128 15.28 -6.99 10.16
C GLN A 128 14.14 -6.02 10.52
N PRO A 129 13.12 -6.43 11.28
CA PRO A 129 12.07 -5.53 11.67
C PRO A 129 12.74 -4.36 12.41
N ILE A 130 12.72 -3.17 11.79
CA ILE A 130 13.06 -1.93 12.48
C ILE A 130 12.05 -1.86 13.63
N SER A 131 12.52 -2.18 14.84
CA SER A 131 11.75 -2.03 16.06
C SER A 131 11.52 -0.54 16.27
N THR A 132 10.50 0.00 15.61
CA THR A 132 9.91 1.24 16.07
C THR A 132 9.27 0.93 17.42
N ASN A 133 10.02 1.25 18.49
CA ASN A 133 9.58 1.23 19.88
C ASN A 133 8.45 2.25 20.10
N ASN A 134 7.31 2.04 19.45
CA ASN A 134 6.08 2.83 19.60
C ASN A 134 4.88 1.96 20.01
N LYS A 135 5.13 0.82 20.67
CA LYS A 135 4.14 0.17 21.53
C LYS A 135 4.32 0.68 22.95
N ARG A 136 3.50 1.67 23.35
CA ARG A 136 2.95 1.92 24.71
C ARG A 136 2.47 3.38 24.85
N LYS A 137 1.38 3.79 24.18
CA LYS A 137 0.59 5.00 24.58
C LYS A 137 -0.92 4.93 24.26
N SER A 138 -1.52 3.76 24.01
CA SER A 138 -2.99 3.67 23.86
C SER A 138 -3.75 3.55 25.19
N ASP A 139 -3.12 2.96 26.21
CA ASP A 139 -3.85 2.60 27.45
C ASP A 139 -3.90 3.73 28.49
N THR A 140 -3.05 4.76 28.33
CA THR A 140 -3.01 5.93 29.23
C THR A 140 -4.07 6.98 28.87
N ILE A 141 -4.49 7.06 27.60
CA ILE A 141 -5.47 8.06 27.15
C ILE A 141 -6.88 7.74 27.71
N ASN A 142 -7.27 6.46 27.73
CA ASN A 142 -8.58 6.05 28.24
C ASN A 142 -8.76 6.25 29.76
N LYS A 143 -7.67 6.20 30.55
CA LYS A 143 -7.73 6.50 31.99
C LYS A 143 -7.86 8.00 32.28
N ASN A 144 -7.21 8.85 31.47
CA ASN A 144 -7.28 10.30 31.64
C ASN A 144 -8.64 10.88 31.22
N VAL A 145 -9.27 10.34 30.18
CA VAL A 145 -10.64 10.76 29.77
C VAL A 145 -11.68 10.42 30.85
N LYS A 146 -11.53 9.28 31.56
CA LYS A 146 -12.40 8.94 32.70
C LYS A 146 -12.20 9.86 33.90
N ARG A 147 -10.98 10.32 34.17
CA ARG A 147 -10.67 11.27 35.26
C ARG A 147 -11.15 12.70 34.96
N MET A 148 -11.09 13.17 33.71
CA MET A 148 -11.58 14.51 33.35
C MET A 148 -13.11 14.67 33.45
N LYS A 149 -13.88 13.57 33.40
CA LYS A 149 -15.35 13.62 33.63
C LYS A 149 -15.74 13.85 35.09
N HIS A 150 -14.90 13.47 36.05
CA HIS A 150 -15.19 13.63 37.48
C HIS A 150 -14.82 14.99 38.06
N ASN A 151 -13.97 15.78 37.38
CA ASN A 151 -13.47 17.06 37.89
C ASN A 151 -14.07 18.28 37.17
N ASN A 152 -15.14 18.11 36.39
CA ASN A 152 -15.78 19.20 35.68
C ASN A 152 -16.98 19.73 36.50
N PRO A 153 -16.94 20.97 37.04
CA PRO A 153 -17.97 21.47 37.97
C PRO A 153 -19.37 21.61 37.36
N LEU A 154 -19.51 21.52 36.03
CA LEU A 154 -20.79 21.50 35.31
C LEU A 154 -21.43 20.10 35.17
N SER A 155 -20.74 19.01 35.50
CA SER A 155 -21.33 17.66 35.36
C SER A 155 -22.37 17.35 36.45
N ASN A 156 -22.18 17.89 37.66
CA ASN A 156 -23.13 17.72 38.77
C ASN A 156 -24.47 18.43 38.52
N SER A 157 -24.48 19.59 37.85
CA SER A 157 -25.73 20.33 37.58
C SER A 157 -26.60 19.63 36.53
N LEU A 158 -26.00 18.96 35.54
CA LEU A 158 -26.73 18.17 34.54
C LEU A 158 -27.36 16.91 35.15
N ASN A 159 -26.71 16.30 36.14
CA ASN A 159 -27.28 15.18 36.90
C ASN A 159 -28.45 15.65 37.79
N ALA A 160 -28.37 16.85 38.38
CA ALA A 160 -29.48 17.41 39.15
C ALA A 160 -30.73 17.68 38.28
N VAL A 161 -30.55 18.22 37.07
CA VAL A 161 -31.67 18.46 36.14
C VAL A 161 -32.32 17.17 35.67
N THR A 162 -31.54 16.10 35.47
CA THR A 162 -32.10 14.79 35.07
C THR A 162 -32.86 14.11 36.20
N VAL A 163 -32.38 14.22 37.45
CA VAL A 163 -33.09 13.74 38.64
C VAL A 163 -34.41 14.50 38.83
N LEU A 164 -34.40 15.84 38.72
CA LEU A 164 -35.61 16.65 38.82
C LEU A 164 -36.62 16.35 37.71
N LYS A 165 -36.17 16.16 36.46
CA LYS A 165 -37.05 15.74 35.36
C LYS A 165 -37.69 14.37 35.62
N LYS A 166 -36.95 13.45 36.26
CA LYS A 166 -37.44 12.12 36.60
C LYS A 166 -38.44 12.14 37.75
N GLU A 167 -38.27 13.03 38.74
CA GLU A 167 -39.26 13.25 39.81
C GLU A 167 -40.52 13.94 39.30
N ILE A 168 -40.39 14.92 38.42
CA ILE A 168 -41.55 15.60 37.80
C ILE A 168 -42.35 14.61 36.94
N ALA A 169 -41.67 13.68 36.25
CA ALA A 169 -42.34 12.63 35.48
C ALA A 169 -43.07 11.62 36.38
N ARG A 170 -42.56 11.33 37.58
CA ARG A 170 -43.18 10.43 38.57
C ARG A 170 -44.37 11.04 39.29
N LYS A 171 -44.44 12.37 39.40
CA LYS A 171 -45.58 13.11 40.00
C LYS A 171 -46.70 13.41 39.00
N LYS A 172 -46.53 13.05 37.72
CA LYS A 172 -47.52 13.23 36.64
C LYS A 172 -48.29 11.95 36.26
N THR A 173 -48.16 10.91 37.08
CA THR A 173 -49.00 9.70 37.10
C THR A 173 -49.70 9.64 38.44
#